data_AF-A0A2G9WXZ8-F1
#
_entry.id   AF-A0A2G9WXZ8-F1
#
_cell.length_a   1.000
_cell.length_b   1.000
_cell.length_c   1.000
_cell.angle_alpha   90.00
_cell.angle_beta   90.00
_cell.angle_gamma   90.00
#
_symmetry.space_group_name_H-M   'P 1'
#
loop_
_entity.id
_entity.type
_entity.pdbx_description
1 polymer ?
#
loop_
_entity_poly.entity_id
_entity_poly.type
_entity_poly.pdbx_seq_one_letter_code
_entity_poly.pdbx_strand_id
1 'polypeptide(L)' 'MNLPGFGFHALNGFNPTRYTVHVNGPWCITFEFDGEDAARVDFEQYH' A
#
# COMPACT_ATOMS: atom_id res chain seq x y z
N MET A 1 8.30 4.72 -3.58
CA MET A 1 8.58 3.70 -4.62
C MET A 1 8.27 4.31 -5.98
N ASN A 2 9.20 4.33 -6.94
CA ASN A 2 8.99 4.98 -8.26
C ASN A 2 9.23 3.99 -9.40
N LEU A 3 8.46 2.90 -9.40
CA LEU A 3 8.46 1.89 -10.45
C LEU A 3 7.09 1.89 -11.14
N PRO A 4 7.04 1.97 -12.48
CA PRO A 4 5.78 1.88 -13.21
C PRO A 4 5.04 0.56 -12.92
N GLY A 5 3.71 0.62 -12.87
CA GLY A 5 2.86 -0.57 -12.69
C GLY A 5 2.60 -0.98 -11.24
N PHE A 6 3.37 -0.50 -10.26
CA PHE A 6 3.11 -0.77 -8.83
C PHE A 6 2.01 0.10 -8.23
N GLY A 7 1.54 1.14 -8.94
CA GLY A 7 0.43 1.96 -8.45
C GLY A 7 0.65 2.53 -7.05
N PHE A 8 1.89 2.87 -6.69
CA PHE A 8 2.22 3.33 -5.34
C PHE A 8 1.59 4.69 -5.04
N HIS A 9 0.69 4.75 -4.07
CA HIS A 9 0.08 5.99 -3.58
C HIS A 9 -0.44 5.85 -2.14
N ALA A 10 -0.70 6.98 -1.49
CA ALA A 10 -1.33 7.02 -0.17
C ALA A 10 -2.83 6.77 -0.27
N LEU A 11 -3.39 6.03 0.69
CA LEU A 11 -4.81 5.78 0.83
C LEU A 11 -5.48 6.88 1.65
N ASN A 12 -6.67 7.29 1.23
CA ASN A 12 -7.45 8.32 1.93
C ASN A 12 -8.21 7.73 3.12
N GLY A 13 -8.41 8.54 4.17
CA GLY A 13 -9.26 8.18 5.31
C GLY A 13 -8.60 7.33 6.40
N PHE A 14 -7.29 7.06 6.28
CA PHE A 14 -6.53 6.34 7.30
C PHE A 14 -5.70 7.30 8.17
N ASN A 15 -5.73 7.06 9.48
CA ASN A 15 -4.83 7.68 10.46
C ASN A 15 -4.34 6.58 11.41
N PRO A 16 -3.07 6.14 11.34
CA PRO A 16 -1.98 6.69 10.52
C PRO A 16 -2.17 6.47 9.01
N THR A 17 -1.43 7.24 8.19
CA THR A 17 -1.48 7.14 6.72
C THR A 17 -1.06 5.74 6.27
N ARG A 18 -1.90 5.11 5.44
CA ARG A 18 -1.57 3.88 4.74
C ARG A 18 -1.18 4.15 3.30
N TYR A 19 -0.37 3.27 2.74
CA TYR A 19 0.05 3.26 1.35
C TYR A 19 -0.37 1.94 0.71
N THR A 20 -0.52 1.93 -0.60
CA THR A 20 -0.81 0.73 -1.38
C THR A 20 0.22 0.50 -2.46
N VAL A 21 0.51 -0.76 -2.76
CA VAL A 21 1.17 -1.19 -4.00
C VAL A 21 0.37 -2.32 -4.63
N HIS A 22 0.22 -2.24 -5.95
CA HIS A 22 -0.51 -3.23 -6.73
C HIS A 22 0.36 -4.44 -7.03
N VAL A 23 -0.21 -5.64 -6.90
CA VAL A 23 0.47 -6.91 -7.17
C VAL A 23 -0.01 -7.49 -8.50
N ASN A 24 -1.25 -7.98 -8.56
CA ASN A 24 -1.83 -8.57 -9.77
C ASN A 24 -3.36 -8.65 -9.69
N GLY A 25 -4.04 -8.44 -10.82
CA GLY A 25 -5.51 -8.48 -10.85
C GLY A 25 -6.11 -7.49 -9.85
N PRO A 26 -6.98 -7.90 -8.91
CA PRO A 26 -7.50 -7.03 -7.86
C PRO A 26 -6.62 -6.99 -6.59
N TRP A 27 -5.46 -7.64 -6.56
CA TRP A 27 -4.68 -7.80 -5.34
C TRP A 27 -3.66 -6.68 -5.11
N CYS A 28 -3.64 -6.16 -3.88
CA CYS A 28 -2.77 -5.09 -3.41
C CYS A 28 -2.12 -5.48 -2.07
N ILE A 29 -0.95 -4.90 -1.81
CA ILE A 29 -0.37 -4.86 -0.46
C ILE A 29 -0.62 -3.46 0.10
N THR A 30 -1.18 -3.37 1.29
CA THR A 30 -1.34 -2.10 2.01
C THR A 30 -0.50 -2.10 3.28
N PHE A 31 0.07 -0.96 3.64
CA PHE A 31 1.00 -0.87 4.77
C PHE A 31 1.10 0.56 5.28
N GLU A 32 1.65 0.69 6.48
CA GLU A 32 2.06 1.96 7.09
C GLU A 32 3.58 2.07 7.08
N PHE A 33 4.10 3.29 7.23
CA PHE A 33 5.51 3.46 7.58
C PHE A 33 5.65 3.67 9.10
N ASP A 34 6.53 2.90 9.73
CA ASP A 34 7.06 3.17 11.06
C ASP A 34 8.52 3.60 10.88
N GLY A 35 8.72 4.92 10.76
CA GLY A 35 10.00 5.47 10.34
C GLY A 35 10.35 5.07 8.90
N GLU A 36 11.40 4.26 8.75
CA GLU A 36 11.88 3.77 7.45
C GLU A 36 11.31 2.39 7.09
N ASP A 37 10.71 1.69 8.06
CA ASP A 37 10.23 0.33 7.92
C ASP A 37 8.75 0.28 7.54
N ALA A 38 8.39 -0.73 6.75
CA ALA A 38 6.99 -1.05 6.49
C ALA A 38 6.41 -1.79 7.71
N ALA A 39 5.28 -1.30 8.22
CA ALA A 39 4.56 -1.87 9.34
C ALA A 39 3.10 -2.12 8.98
N ARG A 40 2.41 -2.96 9.78
CA ARG A 40 0.99 -3.31 9.61
C ARG A 40 0.67 -3.63 8.14
N VAL A 41 1.41 -4.59 7.61
CA VAL A 41 1.35 -5.01 6.21
C VAL A 41 0.19 -5.98 6.02
N ASP A 42 -0.75 -5.64 5.17
CA ASP A 42 -1.87 -6.48 4.78
C ASP A 42 -1.80 -6.82 3.28
N PHE A 43 -2.34 -7.99 2.93
CA PHE A 43 -2.55 -8.41 1.55
C PHE A 43 -4.05 -8.48 1.28
N GLU A 44 -4.53 -7.57 0.45
CA GLU A 44 -5.95 -7.23 0.33
C GLU A 44 -6.38 -7.34 -1.13
N GLN A 45 -7.65 -7.71 -1.31
CA GLN A 45 -8.29 -7.65 -2.61
C GLN A 45 -9.01 -6.31 -2.72
N TYR A 46 -8.48 -5.42 -3.54
CA TYR A 46 -9.01 -4.10 -3.84
C TYR A 46 -9.50 -4.09 -5.29
N HIS A 47 -10.72 -4.59 -5.50
CA HIS A 47 -11.57 -4.30 -6.65
C HIS A 47 -13.03 -4.63 -6.34
#